data_AF-A0A1N7AWH5-F1
#
_entry.id   AF-A0A1N7AWH5-F1
#
_cell.length_a   1.000
_cell.length_b   1.000
_cell.length_c   1.000
_cell.angle_alpha   90.00
_cell.angle_beta   90.00
_cell.angle_gamma   90.00
#
_symmetry.space_group_name_H-M   'P 1'
#
loop_
_entity.id
_entity.type
_entity.pdbx_description
1 polymer ?
#
loop_
_entity_poly.entity_id
_entity_poly.type
_entity_poly.pdbx_seq_one_letter_code
_entity_poly.pdbx_strand_id
1 'polypeptide(L)'
;MRKEGAAGLTIDALAKLAGISKGGVQYSFASKDELVRALIERWTSQFDELLGDMDGVSPADLVRHYLKVMRSSQATMNAKMAGLMIAYIQNPQNITETRQWYRSMFERLGGGSHEAQAARVALLAAEGLFLLRIAGIDEGGEWSAFLDDVESVFERVL
;
A
#
# COMPACT_ATOMS: atom_id res chain seq x y z
N MET A 1 -1.74 3.29 -26.32
CA MET A 1 -0.47 2.53 -26.37
C MET A 1 -0.58 1.35 -25.41
N ARG A 2 0.35 0.38 -25.49
CA ARG A 2 0.17 -1.07 -25.29
C ARG A 2 -0.50 -1.56 -23.98
N LYS A 3 -1.46 -2.47 -24.18
CA LYS A 3 -2.05 -3.43 -23.23
C LYS A 3 -1.01 -4.43 -22.70
N GLU A 4 -0.12 -4.00 -21.81
CA GLU A 4 0.74 -4.89 -21.04
C GLU A 4 0.56 -4.62 -19.54
N GLY A 5 -0.69 -4.71 -19.08
CA GLY A 5 -0.96 -4.89 -17.65
C GLY A 5 -0.39 -6.23 -17.18
N ALA A 6 0.15 -6.28 -15.96
CA ALA A 6 0.64 -7.41 -15.13
C ALA A 6 1.39 -8.61 -15.81
N ALA A 7 0.84 -9.15 -16.90
CA ALA A 7 1.39 -10.20 -17.75
C ALA A 7 2.70 -9.85 -18.47
N GLY A 8 3.02 -8.56 -18.67
CA GLY A 8 4.25 -8.13 -19.36
C GLY A 8 5.50 -7.98 -18.48
N LEU A 9 5.38 -8.13 -17.16
CA LEU A 9 6.51 -7.96 -16.23
C LEU A 9 7.42 -9.19 -16.25
N THR A 10 8.55 -9.09 -16.96
CA THR A 10 9.62 -10.11 -16.97
C THR A 10 10.48 -10.01 -15.71
N ILE A 11 11.15 -11.11 -15.33
CA ILE A 11 12.08 -11.14 -14.18
C ILE A 11 13.17 -10.07 -14.32
N ASP A 12 13.68 -9.85 -15.54
CA ASP A 12 14.65 -8.79 -15.83
C ASP A 12 14.11 -7.37 -15.56
N ALA A 13 12.82 -7.13 -15.85
CA ALA A 13 12.18 -5.84 -15.59
C ALA A 13 12.02 -5.60 -14.07
N LEU A 14 11.70 -6.66 -13.32
CA LEU A 14 11.58 -6.65 -11.87
C LEU A 14 12.93 -6.48 -11.16
N ALA A 15 13.98 -7.15 -11.65
CA ALA A 15 15.36 -7.01 -11.18
C ALA A 15 15.84 -5.57 -11.20
N LYS A 16 15.62 -4.91 -12.35
CA LYS A 16 16.03 -3.53 -12.58
C LYS A 16 15.24 -2.54 -11.70
N LEU A 17 13.98 -2.82 -11.42
CA LEU A 17 13.17 -2.06 -10.47
C LEU A 17 13.65 -2.21 -9.02
N ALA A 18 14.10 -3.41 -8.65
CA ALA A 18 14.65 -3.70 -7.33
C ALA A 18 16.03 -3.06 -7.07
N GLY A 19 16.66 -2.46 -8.10
CA GLY A 19 18.04 -1.99 -8.03
C GLY A 19 19.06 -3.14 -8.01
N ILE A 20 18.66 -4.35 -8.40
CA ILE A 20 19.51 -5.54 -8.38
C ILE A 20 20.06 -5.78 -9.79
N SER A 21 21.38 -5.99 -9.89
CA SER A 21 22.03 -6.23 -11.19
C SER A 21 21.62 -7.58 -11.78
N LYS A 22 21.72 -7.70 -13.11
CA LYS A 22 21.30 -8.89 -13.88
C LYS A 22 21.94 -10.20 -13.39
N GLY A 23 23.14 -10.13 -12.81
CA GLY A 23 23.84 -11.28 -12.22
C GLY A 23 23.38 -11.68 -10.82
N GLY A 24 22.76 -10.77 -10.05
CA GLY A 24 22.23 -11.07 -8.70
C GLY A 24 20.84 -11.73 -8.73
N VAL A 25 19.99 -11.38 -9.71
CA VAL A 25 18.62 -11.90 -9.75
C VAL A 25 18.50 -13.36 -10.16
N GLN A 26 19.38 -13.88 -11.02
CA GLN A 26 19.41 -15.31 -11.33
C GLN A 26 19.95 -16.19 -10.19
N TYR A 27 20.64 -15.61 -9.20
CA TYR A 27 21.26 -16.35 -8.10
C TYR A 27 20.53 -16.19 -6.75
N SER A 28 19.73 -15.13 -6.57
CA SER A 28 19.07 -14.82 -5.29
C SER A 28 17.57 -15.11 -5.22
N PHE A 29 16.88 -15.32 -6.35
CA PHE A 29 15.42 -15.55 -6.35
C PHE A 29 15.06 -16.70 -7.30
N ALA A 30 14.43 -17.76 -6.77
CA ALA A 30 14.09 -18.97 -7.50
C ALA A 30 12.87 -18.79 -8.42
N SER A 31 12.08 -17.73 -8.24
CA SER A 31 10.90 -17.43 -9.08
C SER A 31 10.54 -15.94 -9.15
N LYS A 32 9.72 -15.58 -10.14
CA LYS A 32 9.11 -14.24 -10.26
C LYS A 32 8.34 -13.86 -9.00
N ASP A 33 7.60 -14.80 -8.41
CA ASP A 33 6.80 -14.58 -7.22
C ASP A 33 7.65 -14.27 -5.99
N GLU A 34 8.82 -14.90 -5.88
CA GLU A 34 9.76 -14.66 -4.78
C GLU A 34 10.38 -13.26 -4.83
N LEU A 35 10.69 -12.78 -6.05
CA LEU A 35 11.16 -11.40 -6.25
C LEU A 35 10.05 -10.36 -5.99
N VAL A 36 8.82 -10.63 -6.43
CA VAL A 36 7.67 -9.76 -6.10
C VAL A 36 7.45 -9.71 -4.60
N ARG A 37 7.48 -10.87 -3.93
CA ARG A 37 7.34 -10.96 -2.48
C ARG A 37 8.42 -10.15 -1.77
N ALA A 38 9.70 -10.35 -2.08
CA ALA A 38 10.79 -9.61 -1.43
C ALA A 38 10.73 -8.09 -1.66
N LEU A 39 10.27 -7.67 -2.85
CA LEU A 39 10.05 -6.26 -3.17
C LEU A 39 8.92 -5.64 -2.34
N ILE A 40 7.81 -6.37 -2.20
CA ILE A 40 6.70 -5.90 -1.39
C ILE A 40 7.01 -5.99 0.10
N GLU A 41 7.65 -7.07 0.58
CA GLU A 41 8.11 -7.20 1.97
C GLU A 41 8.98 -6.01 2.37
N ARG A 42 9.94 -5.61 1.54
CA ARG A 42 10.77 -4.43 1.79
C ARG A 42 9.94 -3.13 1.86
N TRP A 43 8.86 -3.04 1.09
CA TRP A 43 7.98 -1.87 1.07
C TRP A 43 7.02 -1.87 2.26
N THR A 44 6.46 -3.03 2.63
CA THR A 44 5.61 -3.20 3.81
C THR A 44 6.41 -3.02 5.10
N SER A 45 7.65 -3.51 5.18
CA SER A 45 8.52 -3.25 6.32
C SER A 45 8.85 -1.76 6.47
N GLN A 46 9.07 -1.02 5.38
CA GLN A 46 9.20 0.45 5.45
C GLN A 46 7.90 1.12 5.88
N PHE A 47 6.76 0.63 5.42
CA PHE A 47 5.45 1.12 5.83
C PHE A 47 5.22 0.91 7.33
N ASP A 48 5.53 -0.29 7.85
CA ASP A 48 5.43 -0.64 9.26
C ASP A 48 6.44 0.16 10.12
N GLU A 49 7.68 0.35 9.67
CA GLU A 49 8.67 1.21 10.34
C GLU A 49 8.21 2.66 10.42
N LEU A 50 7.59 3.18 9.35
CA LEU A 50 7.07 4.55 9.32
C LEU A 50 5.80 4.72 10.16
N LEU A 51 4.99 3.67 10.27
CA LEU A 51 3.84 3.63 11.17
C LEU A 51 4.28 3.57 12.65
N GLY A 52 5.40 2.90 12.94
CA GLY A 52 5.97 2.79 14.28
C GLY A 52 5.11 1.96 15.24
N ASP A 53 5.40 2.05 16.54
CA ASP A 53 4.57 1.43 17.57
C ASP A 53 3.24 2.17 17.69
N MET A 54 2.15 1.43 17.49
CA MET A 54 0.78 1.94 17.46
C MET A 54 0.03 1.60 18.76
N ASP A 55 0.68 0.98 19.75
CA ASP A 55 0.05 0.60 21.01
C ASP A 55 -0.28 1.84 21.86
N GLY A 56 -1.52 1.92 22.32
CA GLY A 56 -2.01 3.06 23.12
C GLY A 56 -2.24 4.36 22.34
N VAL A 57 -2.06 4.36 21.02
CA VAL A 57 -2.34 5.51 20.16
C VAL A 57 -3.85 5.69 19.98
N SER A 58 -4.32 6.93 20.01
CA SER A 58 -5.73 7.26 19.77
C SER A 58 -6.15 6.86 18.35
N PRO A 59 -7.43 6.52 18.10
CA PRO A 59 -7.90 6.25 16.74
C PRO A 59 -7.60 7.40 15.77
N ALA A 60 -7.67 8.65 16.23
CA ALA A 60 -7.36 9.80 15.40
C ALA A 60 -5.89 9.89 15.02
N ASP A 61 -4.99 9.74 15.99
CA ASP A 61 -3.55 9.84 15.73
C ASP A 61 -3.06 8.66 14.89
N LEU A 62 -3.64 7.48 15.10
CA LEU A 62 -3.36 6.30 14.29
C LEU A 62 -3.67 6.57 12.81
N VAL A 63 -4.87 7.09 12.50
CA VAL A 63 -5.21 7.38 11.10
C VAL A 63 -4.43 8.56 10.53
N ARG A 64 -4.09 9.59 11.33
CA ARG A 64 -3.20 10.67 10.88
C ARG A 64 -1.83 10.15 10.46
N HIS A 65 -1.24 9.26 11.26
CA HIS A 65 0.02 8.61 10.90
C HIS A 65 -0.15 7.80 9.61
N TYR A 66 -1.20 6.99 9.51
CA TYR A 66 -1.48 6.21 8.31
C TYR A 66 -1.62 7.09 7.05
N LEU A 67 -2.38 8.19 7.09
CA LEU A 67 -2.55 9.11 5.97
C LEU A 67 -1.22 9.76 5.55
N LYS A 68 -0.39 10.13 6.53
CA LYS A 68 0.96 10.66 6.28
C LYS A 68 1.86 9.65 5.58
N VAL A 69 1.85 8.38 6.02
CA VAL A 69 2.63 7.33 5.37
C VAL A 69 2.10 7.06 3.95
N MET A 70 0.78 6.99 3.77
CA MET A 70 0.14 6.85 2.46
C MET A 70 0.56 7.96 1.49
N ARG A 71 0.59 9.22 1.95
CA ARG A 71 1.04 10.36 1.14
C ARG A 71 2.49 10.19 0.67
N SER A 72 3.37 9.75 1.56
CA SER A 72 4.77 9.52 1.21
C SER A 72 4.96 8.39 0.18
N SER A 73 4.09 7.37 0.24
CA SER A 73 4.15 6.21 -0.63
C SER A 73 3.56 6.49 -2.02
N GLN A 74 2.55 7.37 -2.12
CA GLN A 74 1.92 7.80 -3.38
C GLN A 74 2.94 8.39 -4.37
N ALA A 75 3.89 9.19 -3.90
CA ALA A 75 4.94 9.78 -4.74
C ALA A 75 5.83 8.72 -5.44
N THR A 76 5.91 7.52 -4.86
CA THR A 76 6.71 6.40 -5.39
C THR A 76 5.85 5.44 -6.23
N MET A 77 4.52 5.60 -6.21
CA MET A 77 3.57 4.71 -6.87
C MET A 77 3.44 4.99 -8.38
N ASN A 78 4.10 4.17 -9.19
CA ASN A 78 4.00 4.19 -10.65
C ASN A 78 3.36 2.90 -11.20
N ALA A 79 3.07 2.85 -12.51
CA ALA A 79 2.43 1.70 -13.16
C ALA A 79 3.14 0.36 -12.94
N LYS A 80 4.47 0.37 -12.76
CA LYS A 80 5.25 -0.85 -12.48
C LYS A 80 5.04 -1.32 -11.05
N MET A 81 5.02 -0.40 -10.08
CA MET A 81 4.71 -0.69 -8.68
C MET A 81 3.27 -1.17 -8.50
N ALA A 82 2.33 -0.58 -9.24
CA ALA A 82 0.94 -1.04 -9.29
C ALA A 82 0.84 -2.51 -9.76
N GLY A 83 1.56 -2.86 -10.84
CA GLY A 83 1.61 -4.24 -11.33
C GLY A 83 2.23 -5.23 -10.33
N LEU A 84 3.23 -4.79 -9.55
CA LEU A 84 3.83 -5.56 -8.47
C LEU A 84 2.84 -5.81 -7.33
N MET A 85 2.11 -4.78 -6.89
CA MET A 85 1.07 -4.90 -5.85
C MET A 85 -0.04 -5.85 -6.28
N ILE A 86 -0.50 -5.77 -7.53
CA ILE A 86 -1.50 -6.71 -8.07
C ILE A 86 -0.99 -8.16 -8.02
N ALA A 87 0.25 -8.41 -8.42
CA ALA A 87 0.83 -9.76 -8.37
C ALA A 87 0.97 -10.26 -6.92
N TYR A 88 1.33 -9.36 -5.99
CA TYR A 88 1.45 -9.70 -4.57
C TYR A 88 0.11 -10.15 -3.96
N ILE A 89 -0.99 -9.43 -4.20
CA ILE A 89 -2.31 -9.77 -3.64
C ILE A 89 -2.95 -11.01 -4.29
N GLN A 90 -2.48 -11.44 -5.46
CA GLN A 90 -2.91 -12.69 -6.11
C GLN A 90 -2.33 -13.94 -5.45
N ASN A 91 -1.27 -13.82 -4.65
CA ASN A 91 -0.71 -14.93 -3.90
C ASN A 91 -1.56 -15.20 -2.63
N PRO A 92 -2.07 -16.45 -2.43
CA PRO A 92 -2.93 -16.80 -1.28
C PRO A 92 -2.29 -16.59 0.11
N GLN A 93 -0.98 -16.71 0.22
CA GLN A 93 -0.27 -16.47 1.48
C GLN A 93 -0.24 -14.97 1.80
N ASN A 94 0.19 -14.16 0.83
CA ASN A 94 0.30 -12.71 0.97
C ASN A 94 -1.05 -12.06 1.29
N ILE A 95 -2.15 -12.50 0.64
CA ILE A 95 -3.48 -11.98 0.98
C ILE A 95 -3.93 -12.37 2.39
N THR A 96 -3.40 -13.47 2.94
CA THR A 96 -3.68 -13.89 4.32
C THR A 96 -2.97 -13.00 5.32
N GLU A 97 -1.70 -12.68 5.09
CA GLU A 97 -0.92 -11.72 5.90
C GLU A 97 -1.53 -10.32 5.83
N THR A 98 -1.85 -9.85 4.62
CA THR A 98 -2.54 -8.56 4.39
C THR A 98 -3.86 -8.49 5.17
N ARG A 99 -4.66 -9.56 5.15
CA ARG A 99 -5.92 -9.63 5.90
C ARG A 99 -5.71 -9.54 7.41
N GLN A 100 -4.68 -10.17 7.94
CA GLN A 100 -4.35 -10.12 9.37
C GLN A 100 -3.94 -8.71 9.78
N TRP A 101 -3.13 -8.03 8.95
CA TRP A 101 -2.73 -6.65 9.17
C TRP A 101 -3.95 -5.71 9.22
N TYR A 102 -4.85 -5.76 8.23
CA TYR A 102 -6.08 -4.94 8.25
C TYR A 102 -6.95 -5.27 9.46
N ARG A 103 -7.05 -6.54 9.86
CA ARG A 103 -7.82 -6.92 11.05
C ARG A 103 -7.25 -6.25 12.30
N SER A 104 -5.93 -6.29 12.50
CA SER A 104 -5.29 -5.61 13.64
C SER A 104 -5.53 -4.09 13.60
N MET A 105 -5.44 -3.47 12.43
CA MET A 105 -5.75 -2.04 12.26
C MET A 105 -7.19 -1.71 12.64
N PHE A 106 -8.18 -2.49 12.17
CA PHE A 106 -9.58 -2.26 12.51
C PHE A 106 -9.93 -2.62 13.96
N GLU A 107 -9.20 -3.54 14.60
CA GLU A 107 -9.31 -3.80 16.04
C GLU A 107 -8.84 -2.59 16.86
N ARG A 108 -7.71 -1.98 16.48
CA ARG A 108 -7.18 -0.74 17.11
C ARG A 108 -8.13 0.44 16.90
N LEU A 109 -8.70 0.55 15.70
CA LEU A 109 -9.75 1.50 15.36
C LEU A 109 -11.14 1.03 15.81
N GLY A 110 -11.23 0.07 16.74
CA GLY A 110 -12.48 -0.51 17.21
C GLY A 110 -13.31 0.44 18.08
N GLY A 111 -14.47 -0.05 18.53
CA GLY A 111 -15.35 0.70 19.42
C GLY A 111 -16.28 1.70 18.72
N GLY A 112 -17.18 2.28 19.54
CA GLY A 112 -18.30 3.10 19.09
C GLY A 112 -18.10 4.61 19.21
N SER A 113 -16.91 5.10 19.56
CA SER A 113 -16.66 6.54 19.65
C SER A 113 -16.77 7.22 18.29
N HIS A 114 -17.13 8.50 18.29
CA HIS A 114 -17.18 9.32 17.08
C HIS A 114 -15.81 9.37 16.39
N GLU A 115 -14.76 9.54 17.18
CA GLU A 115 -13.36 9.50 16.73
C GLU A 115 -13.01 8.20 15.99
N ALA A 116 -13.36 7.04 16.56
CA ALA A 116 -13.09 5.75 15.92
C ALA A 116 -13.90 5.56 14.63
N GLN A 117 -15.13 6.09 14.57
CA GLN A 117 -15.94 6.10 13.35
C GLN A 117 -15.28 6.95 12.26
N ALA A 118 -14.91 8.19 12.59
CA ALA A 118 -14.22 9.10 11.68
C ALA A 118 -12.91 8.49 11.15
N ALA A 119 -12.12 7.88 12.04
CA ALA A 119 -10.85 7.25 11.68
C ALA A 119 -11.03 6.07 10.70
N ARG A 120 -12.04 5.22 10.90
CA ARG A 120 -12.34 4.13 9.96
C ARG A 120 -12.76 4.66 8.59
N VAL A 121 -13.56 5.73 8.54
CA VAL A 121 -13.98 6.34 7.26
C VAL A 121 -12.77 6.92 6.53
N ALA A 122 -11.89 7.65 7.22
CA ALA A 122 -10.69 8.23 6.63
C ALA A 122 -9.74 7.15 6.09
N LEU A 123 -9.50 6.07 6.85
CA LEU A 123 -8.69 4.94 6.42
C LEU A 123 -9.28 4.28 5.16
N LEU A 124 -10.59 3.99 5.16
CA LEU A 124 -11.26 3.37 4.01
C LEU A 124 -11.24 4.26 2.77
N ALA A 125 -11.36 5.58 2.93
CA ALA A 125 -11.28 6.52 1.82
C ALA A 125 -9.87 6.55 1.21
N ALA A 126 -8.83 6.57 2.06
CA ALA A 126 -7.43 6.52 1.60
C ALA A 126 -7.12 5.19 0.90
N GLU A 127 -7.59 4.07 1.42
CA GLU A 127 -7.48 2.75 0.77
C GLU A 127 -8.22 2.72 -0.58
N GLY A 128 -9.38 3.38 -0.68
CA GLY A 128 -10.10 3.53 -1.93
C GLY A 128 -9.27 4.22 -3.00
N LEU A 129 -8.64 5.36 -2.67
CA LEU A 129 -7.73 6.06 -3.59
C LEU A 129 -6.56 5.18 -4.02
N PHE A 130 -5.95 4.49 -3.06
CA PHE A 130 -4.86 3.55 -3.32
C PHE A 130 -5.28 2.41 -4.26
N LEU A 131 -6.45 1.80 -4.04
CA LEU A 131 -6.97 0.71 -4.86
C LEU A 131 -7.30 1.17 -6.29
N LEU A 132 -7.91 2.35 -6.44
CA LEU A 132 -8.18 2.95 -7.76
C LEU A 132 -6.87 3.20 -8.53
N ARG A 133 -5.82 3.62 -7.83
CA ARG A 133 -4.49 3.84 -8.38
C ARG A 133 -3.85 2.54 -8.85
N ILE A 134 -3.79 1.50 -8.01
CA ILE A 134 -3.15 0.23 -8.39
C ILE A 134 -3.95 -0.54 -9.44
N ALA A 135 -5.28 -0.40 -9.46
CA ALA A 135 -6.14 -1.00 -10.49
C ALA A 135 -5.96 -0.35 -11.87
N GLY A 136 -5.24 0.78 -11.95
CA GLY A 136 -5.03 1.53 -13.19
C GLY A 136 -6.22 2.41 -13.58
N ILE A 137 -7.17 2.64 -12.67
CA ILE A 137 -8.30 3.56 -12.90
C ILE A 137 -7.80 5.01 -12.82
N ASP A 138 -6.97 5.31 -11.81
CA ASP A 138 -6.22 6.56 -11.74
C ASP A 138 -4.78 6.35 -12.28
N GLU A 139 -4.64 6.08 -13.57
CA GLU A 139 -3.33 5.82 -14.19
C GLU A 139 -2.38 7.04 -14.12
N GLY A 140 -2.94 8.25 -14.13
CA GLY A 140 -2.19 9.51 -14.01
C GLY A 140 -1.80 9.89 -12.59
N GLY A 141 -2.45 9.30 -11.57
CA GLY A 141 -2.31 9.76 -10.18
C GLY A 141 -2.99 11.12 -9.95
N GLU A 142 -3.93 11.50 -10.81
CA GLU A 142 -4.62 12.79 -10.78
C GLU A 142 -5.48 12.93 -9.52
N TRP A 143 -5.96 11.81 -8.98
CA TRP A 143 -6.84 11.77 -7.82
C TRP A 143 -6.06 11.62 -6.51
N SER A 144 -4.73 11.52 -6.57
CA SER A 144 -3.89 11.47 -5.37
C SER A 144 -4.06 12.71 -4.47
N ALA A 145 -4.38 13.86 -5.07
CA ALA A 145 -4.69 15.09 -4.35
C ALA A 145 -5.97 15.02 -3.51
N PHE A 146 -6.91 14.10 -3.81
CA PHE A 146 -8.11 13.92 -2.98
C PHE A 146 -7.80 13.35 -1.59
N LEU A 147 -6.56 12.93 -1.33
CA LEU A 147 -6.11 12.66 0.03
C LEU A 147 -6.18 13.93 0.92
N ASP A 148 -6.01 15.12 0.34
CA ASP A 148 -6.19 16.40 1.04
C ASP A 148 -7.65 16.60 1.47
N ASP A 149 -8.61 16.17 0.64
CA ASP A 149 -10.03 16.20 0.98
C ASP A 149 -10.35 15.22 2.12
N VAL A 150 -9.74 14.02 2.09
CA VAL A 150 -9.88 13.03 3.17
C VAL A 150 -9.38 13.60 4.49
N GLU A 151 -8.17 14.18 4.51
CA GLU A 151 -7.58 14.81 5.69
C GLU A 151 -8.45 15.98 6.18
N SER A 152 -8.88 16.87 5.29
CA SER A 152 -9.72 18.03 5.63
C SER A 152 -11.07 17.63 6.20
N VAL A 153 -11.75 16.65 5.60
CA VAL A 153 -13.02 16.13 6.13
C VAL A 153 -12.80 15.45 7.46
N PHE A 154 -11.76 14.63 7.59
CA PHE A 154 -11.43 13.93 8.82
C PHE A 154 -11.22 14.91 10.00
N GLU A 155 -10.42 15.96 9.83
CA GLU A 155 -10.20 16.97 10.87
C GLU A 155 -11.45 17.78 11.21
N ARG A 156 -12.39 17.93 10.27
CA ARG A 156 -13.67 18.62 10.53
C ARG A 156 -14.68 17.79 11.30
N VAL A 157 -14.57 16.47 11.22
CA VAL A 157 -15.49 15.52 11.88
C VAL A 157 -14.87 14.85 13.09
N LEU A 158 -13.66 15.24 13.50
CA LEU A 158 -13.12 14.91 14.81
C LEU A 158 -13.75 15.81 15.88
#